data_AF-A0A2N2QRN8-F1
#
_entry.id   AF-A0A2N2QRN8-F1
#
_cell.length_a   1.000
_cell.length_b   1.000
_cell.length_c   1.000
_cell.angle_alpha   90.00
_cell.angle_beta   90.00
_cell.angle_gamma   90.00
#
_symmetry.space_group_name_H-M   'P 1'
#
loop_
_entity.id
_entity.type
_entity.pdbx_description
1 polymer ?
#
loop_
_entity_poly.entity_id
_entity_poly.type
_entity_poly.pdbx_seq_one_letter_code
_entity_poly.pdbx_strand_id
1 'polypeptide(L)'
;MAHCAWQPASFEQGQDRGGRWCEHPARHHPVERCPRHRRRHYAVPVRRNPGLRYWRKLRFLTGNSENMKITLLSPPLHRNLPTGFSLIELLVALAISLFLILGVSYIYVGSKKTYQVQENLARMQESARLAFEYLSRDIRQGGDFGCASLASAYQAGGSAAACAWPTATVPTVICTLGGTGCATVGASEPIHGHENVTAAITALGITPLSGTDVLELSRAGNPCEGTNSAASAVTIDKDPPGGNAANIGVNVTGTDLANCVQEGDILIASDCKNSVIFQACQVNSSGIIVHSTGNSGGCTSPAWGNSCKDWGNNYKGGSLLKLTRNAYYVKNDADGIPTLYRKNMVNSTEIALVPYIESFQVKYGVAATTTGYPTSYQTASGVTNWSLVKSVRIDLLVRSPENNLTTDIQKVYFNSATVTPTDKHLRLVVGSTISIRNRTLLSTDP
;
A
#
# COMPACT_ATOMS: atom_id res chain seq x y z
N MET A 1 14.04 38.46 12.21
CA MET A 1 12.76 37.85 12.63
C MET A 1 12.93 36.35 12.57
N ALA A 2 12.63 35.68 13.68
CA ALA A 2 13.20 34.39 14.06
C ALA A 2 12.72 33.20 13.21
N HIS A 3 13.70 32.39 12.79
CA HIS A 3 13.56 30.99 12.40
C HIS A 3 13.69 30.12 13.66
N CYS A 4 12.76 29.20 13.88
CA CYS A 4 12.91 28.13 14.88
C CYS A 4 13.57 26.91 14.21
N ALA A 5 14.79 26.61 14.66
CA ALA A 5 15.47 25.34 14.46
C ALA A 5 15.20 24.43 15.67
N TRP A 6 15.01 23.14 15.41
CA TRP A 6 14.95 22.08 16.43
C TRP A 6 16.24 21.28 16.38
N GLN A 7 16.90 21.12 17.53
CA GLN A 7 17.90 20.08 17.79
C GLN A 7 17.71 19.50 19.20
N PRO A 8 18.17 18.25 19.45
CA PRO A 8 17.57 17.33 20.42
C PRO A 8 18.28 17.30 21.77
N ALA A 9 17.54 16.86 22.81
CA ALA A 9 18.04 16.69 24.17
C ALA A 9 18.67 15.29 24.38
N SER A 10 19.80 15.30 25.08
CA SER A 10 20.61 14.16 25.52
C SER A 10 19.98 13.35 26.66
N PHE A 11 20.30 12.06 26.71
CA PHE A 11 19.89 11.10 27.74
C PHE A 11 21.10 10.82 28.65
N GLU A 12 21.00 11.15 29.94
CA GLU A 12 21.98 10.71 30.96
C GLU A 12 21.46 9.48 31.70
N GLN A 13 22.30 8.45 31.81
CA GLN A 13 22.06 7.27 32.64
C GLN A 13 22.75 7.45 34.00
N GLY A 14 22.00 7.29 35.08
CA GLY A 14 22.50 7.11 36.44
C GLY A 14 21.85 5.88 37.07
N GLN A 15 22.67 4.87 37.40
CA GLN A 15 22.29 3.68 38.15
C GLN A 15 22.14 4.02 39.64
N ASP A 16 21.18 3.39 40.32
CA ASP A 16 21.26 3.23 41.77
C ASP A 16 20.92 1.81 42.24
N ARG A 17 21.63 1.40 43.28
CA ARG A 17 21.70 0.03 43.83
C ARG A 17 20.51 -0.26 44.75
N GLY A 18 19.97 -1.48 44.67
CA GLY A 18 19.13 -2.07 45.73
C GLY A 18 17.71 -2.38 45.27
N GLY A 19 17.46 -3.66 44.99
CA GLY A 19 16.19 -4.15 44.45
C GLY A 19 14.99 -4.03 45.38
N ARG A 20 13.87 -3.53 44.82
CA ARG A 20 12.54 -4.16 44.80
C ARG A 20 11.56 -3.23 44.08
N TRP A 21 10.96 -3.71 43.00
CA TRP A 21 9.86 -3.03 42.32
C TRP A 21 8.54 -3.39 43.03
N CYS A 22 8.00 -2.45 43.80
CA CYS A 22 6.57 -2.37 44.07
C CYS A 22 6.05 -1.17 43.27
N GLU A 23 5.20 -1.41 42.28
CA GLU A 23 4.57 -0.34 41.50
C GLU A 23 3.46 0.32 42.32
N HIS A 24 3.71 1.57 42.75
CA HIS A 24 2.68 2.55 43.06
C HIS A 24 3.03 3.85 42.30
N PRO A 25 2.22 4.30 41.33
CA PRO A 25 2.34 5.65 40.81
C PRO A 25 1.44 6.58 41.63
N ALA A 26 2.06 7.49 42.38
CA ALA A 26 1.43 8.69 42.90
C ALA A 26 2.07 9.91 42.24
N ARG A 27 1.47 10.44 41.17
CA ARG A 27 1.49 11.88 40.87
C ARG A 27 0.15 12.32 40.28
N HIS A 28 -0.38 13.34 40.94
CA HIS A 28 -1.65 13.99 40.73
C HIS A 28 -1.74 14.70 39.37
N HIS A 29 -2.78 14.36 38.60
CA HIS A 29 -3.47 15.26 37.69
C HIS A 29 -4.94 15.33 38.11
N PRO A 30 -5.62 16.48 37.96
CA PRO A 30 -7.00 16.63 38.36
C PRO A 30 -7.90 15.77 37.46
N VAL A 31 -8.57 14.80 38.08
CA VAL A 31 -9.61 14.00 37.44
C VAL A 31 -10.83 14.91 37.23
N GLU A 32 -11.05 15.35 36.00
CA GLU A 32 -12.36 15.86 35.59
C GLU A 32 -13.39 14.75 35.82
N ARG A 33 -14.34 15.01 36.71
CA ARG A 33 -15.46 14.11 36.98
C ARG A 33 -16.30 13.99 35.71
N CYS A 34 -16.44 12.76 35.20
CA CYS A 34 -17.54 12.40 34.32
C CYS A 34 -18.88 12.87 34.91
N PRO A 35 -19.75 13.54 34.15
CA PRO A 35 -21.05 13.94 34.65
C PRO A 35 -21.90 12.70 34.90
N ARG A 36 -22.36 12.55 36.14
CA ARG A 36 -23.44 11.60 36.49
C ARG A 36 -24.66 11.92 35.61
N HIS A 37 -25.07 10.96 34.79
CA HIS A 37 -26.38 10.97 34.14
C HIS A 37 -27.48 10.96 35.22
N ARG A 38 -27.94 12.15 35.63
CA ARG A 38 -29.29 12.29 36.20
C ARG A 38 -30.27 12.00 35.07
N ARG A 39 -31.05 10.92 35.20
CA ARG A 39 -32.26 10.73 34.41
C ARG A 39 -33.19 11.93 34.66
N ARG A 40 -33.16 12.92 33.77
CA ARG A 40 -34.22 13.92 33.67
C ARG A 40 -35.38 13.21 32.99
N HIS A 41 -36.45 12.97 33.75
CA HIS A 41 -37.75 12.73 33.15
C HIS A 41 -38.12 13.98 32.34
N TYR A 42 -38.08 13.87 31.02
CA TYR A 42 -38.75 14.83 30.16
C TYR A 42 -40.26 14.58 30.32
N ALA A 43 -40.93 15.41 31.10
CA ALA A 43 -42.37 15.53 31.01
C ALA A 43 -42.68 16.06 29.61
N VAL A 44 -43.28 15.23 28.77
CA VAL A 44 -43.85 15.65 27.49
C VAL A 44 -44.97 16.66 27.82
N PRO A 45 -44.92 17.90 27.34
CA PRO A 45 -46.07 18.79 27.45
C PRO A 45 -47.15 18.24 26.53
N VAL A 46 -48.20 17.66 27.11
CA VAL A 46 -49.45 17.40 26.41
C VAL A 46 -49.97 18.76 25.96
N ARG A 47 -49.92 19.05 24.66
CA ARG A 47 -50.65 20.17 24.06
C ARG A 47 -52.13 19.93 24.35
N ARG A 48 -52.68 20.67 25.32
CA ARG A 48 -54.13 20.83 25.46
C ARG A 48 -54.61 21.61 24.23
N ASN A 49 -55.39 20.97 23.38
CA ASN A 49 -56.17 21.65 22.35
C ASN A 49 -57.06 22.72 23.03
N PRO A 50 -56.94 24.01 22.68
CA PRO A 50 -57.87 25.03 23.11
C PRO A 50 -59.06 25.02 22.15
N GLY A 51 -60.01 24.10 22.38
CA GLY A 51 -61.23 24.03 21.60
C GLY A 51 -62.24 23.18 22.33
N LEU A 52 -63.38 23.78 22.69
CA LEU A 52 -64.52 23.24 23.44
C LEU A 52 -64.57 23.60 24.94
N ARG A 53 -64.63 24.90 25.21
CA ARG A 53 -65.32 25.42 26.40
C ARG A 53 -66.83 25.49 26.11
N TYR A 54 -67.56 24.40 26.32
CA TYR A 54 -69.01 24.50 26.49
C TYR A 54 -69.30 24.73 27.97
N TRP A 55 -69.54 26.00 28.32
CA TRP A 55 -70.05 26.38 29.62
C TRP A 55 -71.48 25.86 29.76
N ARG A 56 -71.65 24.73 30.45
CA ARG A 56 -72.97 24.29 30.90
C ARG A 56 -73.33 25.17 32.10
N LYS A 57 -74.13 26.23 31.87
CA LYS A 57 -74.84 26.92 32.95
C LYS A 57 -75.82 25.93 33.59
N LEU A 58 -75.37 25.22 34.63
CA LEU A 58 -76.26 24.59 35.60
C LEU A 58 -76.92 25.73 36.39
N ARG A 59 -78.08 26.17 35.93
CA ARG A 59 -78.93 27.08 36.69
C ARG A 59 -79.59 26.23 37.77
N PHE A 60 -79.02 26.23 38.98
CA PHE A 60 -79.64 25.64 40.15
C PHE A 60 -80.87 26.48 40.51
N LEU A 61 -82.05 25.94 40.24
CA LEU A 61 -83.29 26.47 40.79
C LEU A 61 -83.45 25.86 42.19
N THR A 62 -83.37 26.70 43.22
CA THR A 62 -83.77 26.37 44.58
C THR A 62 -85.29 26.16 44.61
N GLY A 63 -85.76 24.96 44.92
CA GLY A 63 -87.18 24.65 45.04
C GLY A 63 -87.38 23.21 45.52
N ASN A 64 -88.27 23.05 46.50
CA ASN A 64 -88.43 21.89 47.38
C ASN A 64 -88.57 20.53 46.68
N SER A 65 -88.08 19.53 47.41
CA SER A 65 -88.09 18.10 47.13
C SER A 65 -89.51 17.55 47.11
N GLU A 66 -90.02 17.27 45.91
CA GLU A 66 -90.79 16.09 45.54
C GLU A 66 -91.14 16.23 44.06
N ASN A 67 -90.73 15.26 43.23
CA ASN A 67 -90.87 15.20 41.76
C ASN A 67 -89.79 15.88 40.89
N MET A 68 -88.51 15.65 41.19
CA MET A 68 -87.41 16.03 40.30
C MET A 68 -87.27 15.03 39.13
N LYS A 69 -87.99 15.27 38.02
CA LYS A 69 -87.74 14.60 36.73
C LYS A 69 -86.47 15.17 36.09
N ILE A 70 -85.36 14.43 36.16
CA ILE A 70 -84.13 14.75 35.43
C ILE A 70 -84.31 14.31 33.98
N THR A 71 -84.81 15.21 33.13
CA THR A 71 -84.86 14.97 31.68
C THR A 71 -83.46 15.23 31.10
N LEU A 72 -82.67 14.17 30.91
CA LEU A 72 -81.41 14.20 30.19
C LEU A 72 -81.69 14.47 28.70
N LEU A 73 -81.68 15.73 28.28
CA LEU A 73 -81.50 16.07 26.86
C LEU A 73 -80.07 15.70 26.47
N SER A 74 -79.89 14.47 25.98
CA SER A 74 -78.75 14.12 25.14
C SER A 74 -78.91 14.88 23.81
N PRO A 75 -77.93 15.72 23.39
CA PRO A 75 -77.93 16.19 22.02
C PRO A 75 -77.74 14.97 21.11
N PRO A 76 -78.35 14.92 19.92
CA PRO A 76 -78.07 13.87 18.96
C PRO A 76 -76.58 13.95 18.61
N LEU A 77 -75.86 12.84 18.80
CA LEU A 77 -74.59 12.65 18.10
C LEU A 77 -74.93 12.62 16.61
N HIS A 78 -74.76 13.76 15.93
CA HIS A 78 -74.68 13.75 14.48
C HIS A 78 -73.50 12.84 14.11
N ARG A 79 -73.80 11.58 13.81
CA ARG A 79 -72.94 10.76 12.98
C ARG A 79 -72.90 11.49 11.64
N ASN A 80 -71.85 12.26 11.42
CA ASN A 80 -71.42 12.57 10.07
C ASN A 80 -71.04 11.22 9.44
N LEU A 81 -72.02 10.54 8.83
CA LEU A 81 -71.69 9.47 7.90
C LEU A 81 -70.80 10.10 6.84
N PRO A 82 -69.62 9.54 6.53
CA PRO A 82 -68.79 10.06 5.47
C PRO A 82 -69.63 10.09 4.20
N THR A 83 -69.93 11.29 3.70
CA THR A 83 -70.50 11.47 2.37
C THR A 83 -69.49 10.92 1.38
N GLY A 84 -69.94 10.06 0.46
CA GLY A 84 -69.08 9.43 -0.54
C GLY A 84 -68.25 10.46 -1.31
N PHE A 85 -66.99 10.12 -1.59
CA PHE A 85 -66.08 10.96 -2.36
C PHE A 85 -66.65 11.25 -3.74
N SER A 86 -66.61 12.51 -4.15
CA SER A 86 -66.98 12.89 -5.52
C SER A 86 -65.93 12.36 -6.50
N LEU A 87 -66.35 12.00 -7.71
CA LEU A 87 -65.44 11.55 -8.78
C LEU A 87 -64.34 12.59 -9.04
N ILE A 88 -64.63 13.88 -8.88
CA ILE A 88 -63.67 14.96 -9.04
C ILE A 88 -62.62 15.03 -7.93
N GLU A 89 -62.96 14.75 -6.67
CA GLU A 89 -61.98 14.66 -5.58
C GLU A 89 -60.98 13.53 -5.82
N LEU A 90 -61.44 12.40 -6.37
CA LEU A 90 -60.57 11.26 -6.68
C LEU A 90 -59.62 11.58 -7.85
N LEU A 91 -60.12 12.27 -8.88
CA LEU A 91 -59.29 12.73 -10.00
C LEU A 91 -58.23 13.75 -9.56
N VAL A 92 -58.62 14.73 -8.72
CA VAL A 92 -57.70 15.73 -8.19
C VAL A 92 -56.66 15.09 -7.27
N ALA A 93 -57.05 14.16 -6.40
CA ALA A 93 -56.13 13.44 -5.52
C ALA A 93 -55.11 12.61 -6.31
N LEU A 94 -55.54 11.94 -7.40
CA LEU A 94 -54.65 11.18 -8.28
C LEU A 94 -53.68 12.11 -9.02
N ALA A 95 -54.17 13.23 -9.55
CA ALA A 95 -53.34 14.21 -10.25
C ALA A 95 -52.24 14.78 -9.33
N ILE A 96 -52.59 15.14 -8.09
CA ILE A 96 -51.62 15.64 -7.10
C ILE A 96 -50.62 14.55 -6.72
N SER A 97 -51.09 13.32 -6.48
CA SER A 97 -50.22 12.20 -6.10
C SER A 97 -49.20 11.90 -7.20
N LEU A 98 -49.62 11.88 -8.46
CA LEU A 98 -48.74 11.68 -9.61
C LEU A 98 -47.68 12.78 -9.70
N PHE A 99 -48.10 14.05 -9.55
CA PHE A 99 -47.17 15.18 -9.58
C PHE A 99 -46.13 15.10 -8.47
N LEU A 100 -46.55 14.77 -7.24
CA LEU A 100 -45.64 14.61 -6.10
C LEU A 100 -44.66 13.45 -6.30
N ILE A 101 -45.13 12.31 -6.81
CA ILE A 101 -44.27 11.15 -7.07
C ILE A 101 -43.21 11.48 -8.13
N LEU A 102 -43.58 12.21 -9.20
CA LEU A 102 -42.62 12.65 -10.22
C LEU A 102 -41.55 13.57 -9.62
N GLY A 103 -41.96 14.55 -8.80
CA GLY A 103 -41.02 15.45 -8.12
C GLY A 103 -40.04 14.72 -7.19
N VAL A 104 -40.54 13.80 -6.35
CA VAL A 104 -39.71 13.01 -5.43
C VAL A 104 -38.78 12.07 -6.20
N SER A 105 -39.27 11.44 -7.26
CA SER A 105 -38.48 10.53 -8.11
C SER A 105 -37.32 11.26 -8.78
N TYR A 106 -37.55 12.49 -9.27
CA TYR A 106 -36.50 13.32 -9.86
C TYR A 106 -35.37 13.63 -8.87
N ILE A 107 -35.72 14.05 -7.64
CA ILE A 107 -34.74 14.31 -6.57
C ILE A 107 -34.01 13.02 -6.20
N TYR A 108 -34.72 11.90 -6.07
CA TYR A 108 -34.13 10.62 -5.72
C TYR A 108 -33.08 10.15 -6.74
N VAL A 109 -33.36 10.27 -8.04
CA VAL A 109 -32.40 9.93 -9.11
C VAL A 109 -31.16 10.83 -9.04
N GLY A 110 -31.35 12.14 -8.82
CA GLY A 110 -30.24 13.07 -8.62
C GLY A 110 -29.37 12.70 -7.43
N SER A 111 -29.97 12.46 -6.27
CA SER A 111 -29.26 12.01 -5.07
C SER A 111 -28.52 10.70 -5.29
N LYS A 112 -29.14 9.70 -5.92
CA LYS A 112 -28.51 8.41 -6.23
C LYS A 112 -27.26 8.58 -7.11
N LYS A 113 -27.32 9.41 -8.16
CA LYS A 113 -26.16 9.72 -9.00
C LYS A 113 -25.04 10.38 -8.20
N THR A 114 -25.37 11.36 -7.36
CA THR A 114 -24.39 12.03 -6.50
C THR A 114 -23.72 11.03 -5.54
N TYR A 115 -24.48 10.13 -4.91
CA TYR A 115 -23.93 9.09 -4.05
C TYR A 115 -22.98 8.16 -4.81
N GLN A 116 -23.33 7.75 -6.03
CA GLN A 116 -22.46 6.91 -6.86
C GLN A 116 -21.14 7.61 -7.22
N VAL A 117 -21.18 8.89 -7.58
CA VAL A 117 -19.98 9.68 -7.88
C VAL A 117 -19.08 9.81 -6.65
N GLN A 118 -19.66 10.09 -5.48
CA GLN A 118 -18.90 10.21 -4.22
C GLN A 118 -18.24 8.87 -3.84
N GLU A 119 -18.97 7.77 -3.93
CA GLU A 119 -18.44 6.43 -3.64
C GLU A 119 -17.30 6.05 -4.60
N ASN A 120 -17.46 6.30 -5.90
CA ASN A 120 -16.41 6.01 -6.88
C ASN A 120 -15.17 6.88 -6.68
N LEU A 121 -15.34 8.17 -6.33
CA LEU A 121 -14.20 9.04 -6.00
C LEU A 121 -13.45 8.53 -4.76
N ALA A 122 -14.17 8.10 -3.72
CA ALA A 122 -13.56 7.52 -2.52
C ALA A 122 -12.75 6.25 -2.86
N ARG A 123 -13.31 5.37 -3.71
CA ARG A 123 -12.62 4.16 -4.18
C ARG A 123 -11.37 4.47 -4.99
N MET A 124 -11.43 5.45 -5.87
CA MET A 124 -10.27 5.90 -6.66
C MET A 124 -9.17 6.46 -5.76
N GLN A 125 -9.54 7.27 -4.75
CA GLN A 125 -8.59 7.81 -3.78
C GLN A 125 -7.95 6.72 -2.92
N GLU A 126 -8.72 5.69 -2.53
CA GLU A 126 -8.19 4.54 -1.81
C GLU A 126 -7.22 3.73 -2.68
N SER A 127 -7.59 3.40 -3.92
CA SER A 127 -6.67 2.76 -4.88
C SER A 127 -5.39 3.56 -5.06
N ALA A 128 -5.50 4.88 -5.28
CA ALA A 128 -4.33 5.75 -5.41
C ALA A 128 -3.43 5.70 -4.16
N ARG A 129 -4.02 5.78 -2.96
CA ARG A 129 -3.30 5.72 -1.69
C ARG A 129 -2.58 4.39 -1.51
N LEU A 130 -3.26 3.27 -1.77
CA LEU A 130 -2.67 1.93 -1.67
C LEU A 130 -1.53 1.74 -2.67
N ALA A 131 -1.68 2.21 -3.91
CA ALA A 131 -0.64 2.13 -4.93
C ALA A 131 0.62 2.87 -4.48
N PHE A 132 0.48 4.10 -3.97
CA PHE A 132 1.63 4.85 -3.46
C PHE A 132 2.22 4.26 -2.17
N GLU A 133 1.43 3.63 -1.30
CA GLU A 133 1.97 2.96 -0.11
C GLU A 133 2.92 1.81 -0.52
N TYR A 134 2.49 0.94 -1.44
CA TYR A 134 3.34 -0.14 -1.95
C TYR A 134 4.56 0.37 -2.70
N LEU A 135 4.37 1.32 -3.63
CA LEU A 135 5.46 1.86 -4.44
C LEU A 135 6.47 2.65 -3.59
N SER A 136 6.00 3.54 -2.71
CA SER A 136 6.87 4.35 -1.86
C SER A 136 7.68 3.50 -0.89
N ARG A 137 7.08 2.47 -0.29
CA ARG A 137 7.78 1.56 0.62
C ARG A 137 8.94 0.86 -0.10
N ASP A 138 8.67 0.23 -1.24
CA ASP A 138 9.69 -0.55 -1.95
C ASP A 138 10.73 0.36 -2.61
N ILE A 139 10.37 1.53 -3.13
CA ILE A 139 11.33 2.51 -3.68
C ILE A 139 12.25 3.08 -2.61
N ARG A 140 11.73 3.39 -1.41
CA ARG A 140 12.54 3.89 -0.29
C ARG A 140 13.55 2.87 0.20
N GLN A 141 13.24 1.58 0.10
CA GLN A 141 14.10 0.47 0.45
C GLN A 141 14.92 -0.05 -0.75
N GLY A 142 14.66 0.49 -1.94
CA GLY A 142 15.41 0.19 -3.15
C GLY A 142 16.88 0.50 -2.93
N GLY A 143 17.73 -0.45 -3.31
CA GLY A 143 19.16 -0.32 -3.14
C GLY A 143 19.69 -0.60 -1.73
N ASP A 144 18.87 -1.12 -0.81
CA ASP A 144 19.38 -1.72 0.41
C ASP A 144 20.08 -3.04 0.10
N PHE A 145 21.30 -3.24 0.55
CA PHE A 145 22.00 -4.52 0.42
C PHE A 145 22.78 -4.91 1.68
N GLY A 146 22.41 -4.31 2.81
CA GLY A 146 23.12 -4.47 4.07
C GLY A 146 24.19 -3.40 4.31
N CYS A 147 25.03 -3.68 5.30
CA CYS A 147 26.01 -2.72 5.81
C CYS A 147 27.19 -2.49 4.86
N ALA A 148 27.63 -3.53 4.13
CA ALA A 148 28.60 -3.36 3.06
C ALA A 148 27.90 -2.77 1.82
N SER A 149 28.52 -1.77 1.21
CA SER A 149 28.08 -1.30 -0.11
C SER A 149 28.17 -2.46 -1.10
N LEU A 150 27.26 -2.54 -2.07
CA LEU A 150 27.37 -3.57 -3.12
C LEU A 150 28.63 -3.46 -3.98
N ALA A 151 29.24 -2.28 -4.05
CA ALA A 151 30.54 -2.14 -4.68
C ALA A 151 31.58 -3.03 -3.98
N SER A 152 31.45 -3.22 -2.67
CA SER A 152 32.21 -4.18 -1.86
C SER A 152 31.83 -5.64 -2.12
N ALA A 153 30.58 -5.92 -2.52
CA ALA A 153 30.11 -7.27 -2.85
C ALA A 153 30.77 -7.85 -4.10
N TYR A 154 31.14 -6.97 -5.02
CA TYR A 154 31.78 -7.31 -6.29
C TYR A 154 33.31 -7.23 -6.19
N GLN A 155 33.82 -6.37 -5.31
CA GLN A 155 35.25 -6.21 -5.03
C GLN A 155 35.67 -7.14 -3.87
N ALA A 156 35.68 -8.46 -4.10
CA ALA A 156 36.52 -9.35 -3.30
C ALA A 156 37.99 -9.01 -3.60
N GLY A 157 38.47 -7.93 -2.98
CA GLY A 157 39.85 -7.46 -3.06
C GLY A 157 40.75 -8.39 -2.26
N GLY A 158 41.36 -9.37 -2.94
CA GLY A 158 42.36 -10.25 -2.35
C GLY A 158 42.58 -11.50 -3.18
N SER A 159 43.50 -11.44 -4.15
CA SER A 159 44.17 -12.58 -4.79
C SER A 159 43.34 -13.83 -5.15
N ALA A 160 42.07 -13.66 -5.51
CA ALA A 160 41.35 -14.58 -6.38
C ALA A 160 40.15 -13.85 -6.97
N ALA A 161 40.00 -13.92 -8.29
CA ALA A 161 38.74 -13.69 -8.98
C ALA A 161 37.72 -14.81 -8.62
N ALA A 162 37.53 -15.10 -7.32
CA ALA A 162 37.02 -16.38 -6.87
C ALA A 162 35.53 -16.56 -7.18
N CYS A 163 34.70 -15.54 -7.02
CA CYS A 163 33.23 -15.70 -7.01
C CYS A 163 32.49 -14.78 -7.99
N ALA A 164 33.05 -14.50 -9.17
CA ALA A 164 32.31 -13.77 -10.20
C ALA A 164 31.18 -14.66 -10.76
N TRP A 165 29.94 -14.18 -10.77
CA TRP A 165 28.79 -14.92 -11.32
C TRP A 165 29.08 -15.40 -12.76
N PRO A 166 28.75 -16.65 -13.14
CA PRO A 166 29.01 -17.14 -14.49
C PRO A 166 28.15 -16.37 -15.49
N THR A 167 28.79 -15.52 -16.28
CA THR A 167 28.16 -14.65 -17.30
C THR A 167 27.52 -15.42 -18.47
N ALA A 168 27.72 -16.74 -18.55
CA ALA A 168 27.45 -17.52 -19.76
C ALA A 168 26.15 -18.35 -19.77
N THR A 169 25.43 -18.50 -18.65
CA THR A 169 24.28 -19.42 -18.55
C THR A 169 23.04 -18.86 -17.85
N VAL A 170 23.02 -17.58 -17.51
CA VAL A 170 21.84 -16.98 -16.86
C VAL A 170 20.75 -16.77 -17.92
N PRO A 171 19.49 -17.17 -17.66
CA PRO A 171 18.37 -16.77 -18.48
C PRO A 171 18.39 -15.24 -18.64
N THR A 172 18.23 -14.78 -19.88
CA THR A 172 18.12 -13.38 -20.32
C THR A 172 17.10 -12.54 -19.55
N VAL A 173 16.31 -13.14 -18.66
CA VAL A 173 15.25 -12.50 -17.88
C VAL A 173 15.75 -11.50 -16.81
N ILE A 174 17.04 -11.51 -16.45
CA ILE A 174 17.60 -10.57 -15.44
C ILE A 174 18.83 -9.82 -15.95
N CYS A 175 19.56 -10.41 -16.91
CA CYS A 175 20.75 -9.80 -17.51
C CYS A 175 20.45 -8.84 -18.67
N THR A 176 19.21 -8.77 -19.18
CA THR A 176 18.82 -7.79 -20.22
C THR A 176 18.35 -6.45 -19.63
N LEU A 177 18.59 -6.23 -18.33
CA LEU A 177 18.01 -5.15 -17.55
C LEU A 177 19.07 -4.25 -16.88
N GLY A 178 20.26 -4.17 -17.47
CA GLY A 178 21.36 -3.31 -17.02
C GLY A 178 22.33 -2.93 -18.14
N GLY A 179 21.84 -2.83 -19.39
CA GLY A 179 22.73 -2.70 -20.54
C GLY A 179 23.68 -3.92 -20.67
N THR A 180 24.60 -3.86 -21.63
CA THR A 180 25.46 -4.97 -22.04
C THR A 180 26.16 -5.72 -20.90
N GLY A 181 25.82 -7.01 -20.72
CA GLY A 181 26.65 -7.97 -19.99
C GLY A 181 26.11 -8.38 -18.62
N CYS A 182 25.95 -9.68 -18.45
CA CYS A 182 25.51 -10.38 -17.24
C CYS A 182 26.52 -10.33 -16.07
N ALA A 183 27.43 -9.35 -16.06
CA ALA A 183 28.51 -9.22 -15.08
C ALA A 183 28.05 -8.58 -13.77
N THR A 184 26.87 -7.96 -13.76
CA THR A 184 26.25 -7.41 -12.57
C THR A 184 24.81 -7.85 -12.55
N VAL A 185 24.46 -8.73 -11.60
CA VAL A 185 23.10 -8.73 -11.05
C VAL A 185 22.74 -7.26 -10.81
N GLY A 186 21.51 -6.82 -11.06
CA GLY A 186 21.03 -5.43 -10.85
C GLY A 186 21.25 -4.84 -9.43
N ALA A 187 22.06 -5.50 -8.62
CA ALA A 187 22.81 -4.94 -7.50
C ALA A 187 23.51 -3.60 -7.87
N SER A 188 24.30 -3.50 -8.94
CA SER A 188 24.99 -2.23 -9.30
C SER A 188 24.00 -1.09 -9.63
N GLU A 189 22.82 -1.45 -10.15
CA GLU A 189 21.73 -0.57 -10.58
C GLU A 189 20.41 -1.01 -9.93
N PRO A 190 20.20 -0.71 -8.63
CA PRO A 190 19.07 -1.20 -7.84
C PRO A 190 17.73 -0.63 -8.28
N ILE A 191 17.76 0.30 -9.23
CA ILE A 191 16.61 0.82 -9.90
C ILE A 191 16.89 0.81 -11.38
N HIS A 192 15.93 0.28 -12.14
CA HIS A 192 15.93 0.35 -13.58
C HIS A 192 14.50 0.60 -14.06
N GLY A 193 14.37 1.18 -15.25
CA GLY A 193 13.09 1.56 -15.81
C GLY A 193 12.98 1.17 -17.27
N HIS A 194 11.75 0.97 -17.73
CA HIS A 194 11.46 0.79 -19.14
C HIS A 194 10.26 1.62 -19.55
N GLU A 195 10.37 2.22 -20.73
CA GLU A 195 9.27 2.91 -21.38
C GLU A 195 8.44 1.91 -22.18
N ASN A 196 7.12 1.96 -22.01
CA ASN A 196 6.15 1.23 -22.84
C ASN A 196 6.38 -0.30 -22.90
N VAL A 197 5.56 -1.00 -23.68
CA VAL A 197 5.73 -2.42 -24.01
C VAL A 197 6.79 -2.56 -25.09
N THR A 198 7.86 -3.31 -24.81
CA THR A 198 8.89 -3.67 -25.79
C THR A 198 9.11 -5.19 -25.80
N ALA A 199 9.69 -5.70 -26.89
CA ALA A 199 10.05 -7.12 -27.00
C ALA A 199 11.01 -7.57 -25.88
N ALA A 200 11.86 -6.68 -25.40
CA ALA A 200 12.77 -6.95 -24.29
C ALA A 200 12.02 -7.19 -22.98
N ILE A 201 10.96 -6.43 -22.71
CA ILE A 201 10.13 -6.55 -21.49
C ILE A 201 9.25 -7.80 -21.54
N THR A 202 8.66 -8.09 -22.70
CA THR A 202 7.81 -9.28 -22.87
C THR A 202 8.61 -10.58 -22.80
N ALA A 203 9.88 -10.57 -23.22
CA ALA A 203 10.81 -11.69 -23.01
C ALA A 203 11.05 -12.01 -21.51
N LEU A 204 10.75 -11.08 -20.61
CA LEU A 204 10.82 -11.26 -19.15
C LEU A 204 9.52 -11.82 -18.56
N GLY A 205 8.54 -12.11 -19.42
CA GLY A 205 7.17 -12.45 -19.02
C GLY A 205 6.47 -11.31 -18.31
N ILE A 206 6.84 -10.05 -18.59
CA ILE A 206 6.11 -8.86 -18.16
C ILE A 206 5.32 -8.35 -19.35
N THR A 207 4.01 -8.21 -19.21
CA THR A 207 3.11 -7.77 -20.28
C THR A 207 2.36 -6.53 -19.83
N PRO A 208 3.02 -5.35 -19.82
CA PRO A 208 2.37 -4.12 -19.42
C PRO A 208 1.29 -3.71 -20.43
N LEU A 209 0.39 -2.84 -19.99
CA LEU A 209 -0.55 -2.17 -20.88
C LEU A 209 0.24 -1.22 -21.82
N SER A 210 -0.19 -1.12 -23.07
CA SER A 210 0.44 -0.21 -24.04
C SER A 210 0.40 1.24 -23.54
N GLY A 211 1.50 1.96 -23.71
CA GLY A 211 1.68 3.32 -23.24
C GLY A 211 1.94 3.46 -21.74
N THR A 212 2.17 2.35 -21.02
CA THR A 212 2.53 2.35 -19.60
C THR A 212 3.97 1.89 -19.37
N ASP A 213 4.59 2.37 -18.31
CA ASP A 213 5.99 2.11 -18.01
C ASP A 213 6.16 0.91 -17.08
N VAL A 214 7.38 0.41 -17.00
CA VAL A 214 7.80 -0.62 -16.04
C VAL A 214 8.88 -0.04 -15.14
N LEU A 215 8.73 -0.25 -13.84
CA LEU A 215 9.72 0.11 -12.84
C LEU A 215 10.26 -1.15 -12.18
N GLU A 216 11.57 -1.30 -12.15
CA GLU A 216 12.25 -2.40 -11.51
C GLU A 216 13.07 -1.92 -10.32
N LEU A 217 12.95 -2.63 -9.22
CA LEU A 217 13.62 -2.30 -7.97
C LEU A 217 14.26 -3.55 -7.38
N SER A 218 15.53 -3.44 -7.03
CA SER A 218 16.26 -4.46 -6.28
C SER A 218 16.52 -3.98 -4.86
N ARG A 219 16.30 -4.89 -3.91
CA ARG A 219 16.67 -4.72 -2.50
C ARG A 219 17.07 -6.07 -1.92
N ALA A 220 17.95 -6.07 -0.93
CA ALA A 220 18.16 -7.18 -0.04
C ALA A 220 17.49 -6.88 1.30
N GLY A 221 16.67 -7.81 1.75
CA GLY A 221 15.97 -7.72 3.03
C GLY A 221 16.27 -8.91 3.92
N ASN A 222 15.68 -8.92 5.10
CA ASN A 222 15.68 -10.11 5.95
C ASN A 222 15.01 -11.27 5.17
N PRO A 223 15.65 -12.44 5.05
CA PRO A 223 15.09 -13.58 4.33
C PRO A 223 13.76 -14.06 4.92
N CYS A 224 13.52 -13.84 6.21
CA CYS A 224 12.26 -14.19 6.88
C CYS A 224 11.17 -13.11 6.71
N GLU A 225 11.39 -12.02 5.97
CA GLU A 225 10.39 -10.97 5.80
C GLU A 225 9.10 -11.51 5.16
N GLY A 226 7.96 -11.27 5.80
CA GLY A 226 6.65 -11.75 5.33
C GLY A 226 6.28 -13.16 5.80
N THR A 227 7.17 -13.84 6.52
CA THR A 227 6.80 -15.06 7.26
C THR A 227 6.04 -14.68 8.55
N ASN A 228 5.23 -15.59 9.09
CA ASN A 228 4.52 -15.38 10.36
C ASN A 228 5.45 -15.39 11.59
N SER A 229 6.74 -15.16 11.40
CA SER A 229 7.78 -15.38 12.39
C SER A 229 8.42 -14.07 12.80
N ALA A 230 8.59 -13.87 14.11
CA ALA A 230 9.25 -12.69 14.70
C ALA A 230 10.79 -12.66 14.50
N ALA A 231 11.29 -13.41 13.51
CA ALA A 231 12.72 -13.55 13.24
C ALA A 231 13.29 -12.21 12.79
N SER A 232 13.99 -11.55 13.72
CA SER A 232 14.44 -10.15 13.53
C SER A 232 15.69 -10.05 12.65
N ALA A 233 16.50 -11.11 12.58
CA ALA A 233 17.65 -11.22 11.70
C ALA A 233 18.06 -12.68 11.52
N VAL A 234 18.62 -13.02 10.35
CA VAL A 234 19.31 -14.28 10.12
C VAL A 234 20.81 -13.99 10.11
N THR A 235 21.54 -14.62 11.01
CA THR A 235 22.99 -14.41 11.16
C THR A 235 23.77 -15.60 10.68
N ILE A 236 25.00 -15.36 10.25
CA ILE A 236 25.90 -16.41 9.77
C ILE A 236 26.65 -16.98 10.97
N ASP A 237 26.50 -18.29 11.23
CA ASP A 237 27.17 -19.01 12.32
C ASP A 237 28.50 -19.61 11.89
N LYS A 238 28.52 -20.14 10.66
CA LYS A 238 29.67 -20.79 10.03
C LYS A 238 29.69 -20.40 8.56
N ASP A 239 30.73 -19.69 8.14
CA ASP A 239 31.07 -19.47 6.75
C ASP A 239 31.82 -20.70 6.19
N PRO A 240 31.93 -20.85 4.86
CA PRO A 240 32.70 -21.94 4.25
C PRO A 240 34.13 -21.91 4.79
N PRO A 241 34.59 -22.93 5.53
CA PRO A 241 35.87 -22.86 6.24
C PRO A 241 37.02 -23.02 5.24
N GLY A 242 37.53 -21.92 4.67
CA GLY A 242 38.81 -21.81 3.94
C GLY A 242 39.19 -23.01 3.05
N GLY A 243 38.19 -23.65 2.45
CA GLY A 243 38.28 -25.00 1.93
C GLY A 243 37.03 -25.34 1.12
N ASN A 244 37.15 -26.31 0.22
CA ASN A 244 36.21 -26.60 -0.88
C ASN A 244 34.77 -27.03 -0.45
N ALA A 245 34.36 -26.80 0.79
CA ALA A 245 32.99 -27.03 1.26
C ALA A 245 32.07 -25.92 0.72
N ALA A 246 30.92 -26.31 0.14
CA ALA A 246 29.93 -25.37 -0.38
C ALA A 246 28.76 -25.19 0.60
N ASN A 247 29.04 -25.17 1.90
CA ASN A 247 27.99 -25.14 2.94
C ASN A 247 28.20 -23.94 3.86
N ILE A 248 27.13 -23.18 4.10
CA ILE A 248 27.07 -22.13 5.12
C ILE A 248 26.13 -22.59 6.25
N GLY A 249 26.55 -22.37 7.49
CA GLY A 249 25.73 -22.50 8.68
C GLY A 249 25.15 -21.14 9.09
N VAL A 250 23.85 -21.08 9.33
CA VAL A 250 23.12 -19.86 9.68
C VAL A 250 22.25 -20.10 10.91
N ASN A 251 22.15 -19.07 11.75
CA ASN A 251 21.30 -19.05 12.92
C ASN A 251 20.05 -18.22 12.61
N VAL A 252 18.88 -18.83 12.81
CA VAL A 252 17.57 -18.18 12.72
C VAL A 252 16.92 -18.26 14.10
N THR A 253 16.45 -17.14 14.63
CA THR A 253 15.75 -17.10 15.92
C THR A 253 14.24 -17.12 15.71
N GLY A 254 13.55 -18.00 16.42
CA GLY A 254 12.08 -18.02 16.46
C GLY A 254 11.37 -18.61 15.24
N THR A 255 12.08 -19.22 14.28
CA THR A 255 11.50 -20.01 13.19
C THR A 255 12.53 -20.93 12.54
N ASP A 256 12.05 -21.91 11.78
CA ASP A 256 12.88 -22.77 10.95
C ASP A 256 13.40 -22.01 9.73
N LEU A 257 14.67 -22.22 9.37
CA LEU A 257 15.28 -21.61 8.19
C LEU A 257 14.48 -21.91 6.91
N ALA A 258 13.89 -23.10 6.82
CA ALA A 258 13.06 -23.55 5.71
C ALA A 258 11.78 -22.72 5.51
N ASN A 259 11.39 -21.86 6.46
CA ASN A 259 10.30 -20.89 6.24
C ASN A 259 10.80 -19.60 5.60
N CYS A 260 12.08 -19.28 5.74
CA CYS A 260 12.68 -18.02 5.31
C CYS A 260 13.40 -18.14 3.97
N VAL A 261 14.08 -19.26 3.74
CA VAL A 261 14.89 -19.52 2.55
C VAL A 261 14.42 -20.80 1.89
N GLN A 262 14.19 -20.74 0.59
CA GLN A 262 13.89 -21.89 -0.26
C GLN A 262 15.07 -22.19 -1.19
N GLU A 263 15.10 -23.41 -1.72
CA GLU A 263 15.99 -23.74 -2.83
C GLU A 263 15.71 -22.82 -4.02
N GLY A 264 16.78 -22.34 -4.65
CA GLY A 264 16.74 -21.38 -5.76
C GLY A 264 16.79 -19.91 -5.34
N ASP A 265 16.59 -19.59 -4.05
CA ASP A 265 16.67 -18.21 -3.56
C ASP A 265 18.06 -17.62 -3.73
N ILE A 266 18.12 -16.32 -4.03
CA ILE A 266 19.37 -15.57 -4.12
C ILE A 266 19.60 -14.82 -2.83
N LEU A 267 20.76 -15.06 -2.25
CA LEU A 267 21.13 -14.57 -0.94
C LEU A 267 22.39 -13.74 -1.02
N ILE A 268 22.53 -12.87 -0.04
CA ILE A 268 23.72 -12.05 0.19
C ILE A 268 24.20 -12.37 1.59
N ALA A 269 25.42 -12.89 1.70
CA ALA A 269 26.16 -12.89 2.95
C ALA A 269 26.91 -11.57 3.04
N SER A 270 26.70 -10.79 4.10
CA SER A 270 27.35 -9.50 4.29
C SER A 270 27.92 -9.39 5.70
N ASP A 271 29.19 -9.02 5.77
CA ASP A 271 29.75 -8.32 6.91
C ASP A 271 29.71 -6.80 6.62
N CYS A 272 30.06 -5.92 7.56
CA CYS A 272 30.02 -4.46 7.33
C CYS A 272 31.11 -3.94 6.36
N LYS A 273 31.99 -4.80 5.86
CA LYS A 273 33.15 -4.49 5.00
C LYS A 273 33.05 -5.19 3.64
N ASN A 274 32.65 -6.45 3.63
CA ASN A 274 32.56 -7.32 2.46
C ASN A 274 31.16 -7.92 2.34
N SER A 275 30.81 -8.32 1.13
CA SER A 275 29.62 -9.14 0.88
C SER A 275 29.85 -10.10 -0.28
N VAL A 276 29.02 -11.14 -0.36
CA VAL A 276 29.03 -12.12 -1.44
C VAL A 276 27.60 -12.52 -1.76
N ILE A 277 27.29 -12.56 -3.05
CA ILE A 277 25.97 -12.97 -3.56
C ILE A 277 26.07 -14.40 -4.05
N PHE A 278 25.15 -15.27 -3.61
CA PHE A 278 25.12 -16.68 -3.97
C PHE A 278 23.68 -17.21 -4.08
N GLN A 279 23.51 -18.34 -4.73
CA GLN A 279 22.25 -19.06 -4.81
C GLN A 279 22.21 -20.20 -3.78
N ALA A 280 21.11 -20.27 -3.03
CA ALA A 280 20.81 -21.42 -2.19
C ALA A 280 20.41 -22.61 -3.06
N CYS A 281 21.27 -23.63 -3.15
CA CYS A 281 21.01 -24.83 -3.94
C CYS A 281 20.26 -25.89 -3.15
N GLN A 282 20.55 -26.02 -1.86
CA GLN A 282 19.80 -26.87 -0.93
C GLN A 282 19.68 -26.16 0.41
N VAL A 283 18.54 -26.31 1.08
CA VAL A 283 18.28 -25.70 2.38
C VAL A 283 17.84 -26.78 3.36
N ASN A 284 18.55 -26.91 4.48
CA ASN A 284 18.19 -27.82 5.56
C ASN A 284 17.51 -27.05 6.69
N SER A 285 16.50 -27.65 7.33
CA SER A 285 15.84 -27.12 8.53
C SER A 285 16.80 -26.88 9.70
N SER A 286 17.95 -27.57 9.74
CA SER A 286 19.00 -27.45 10.76
C SER A 286 19.90 -26.21 10.61
N GLY A 287 19.53 -25.26 9.75
CA GLY A 287 20.30 -24.02 9.58
C GLY A 287 21.49 -24.14 8.63
N ILE A 288 21.47 -25.09 7.68
CA ILE A 288 22.56 -25.26 6.70
C ILE A 288 22.02 -24.94 5.31
N ILE A 289 22.75 -24.10 4.56
CA ILE A 289 22.48 -23.81 3.15
C ILE A 289 23.67 -24.31 2.34
N VAL A 290 23.39 -25.07 1.28
CA VAL A 290 24.38 -25.56 0.32
C VAL A 290 24.38 -24.64 -0.90
N HIS A 291 25.57 -24.20 -1.34
CA HIS A 291 25.79 -23.31 -2.48
C HIS A 291 26.81 -23.92 -3.47
N SER A 292 26.59 -25.18 -3.86
CA SER A 292 27.46 -25.92 -4.79
C SER A 292 27.73 -25.16 -6.09
N THR A 293 28.92 -25.34 -6.66
CA THR A 293 29.31 -24.78 -7.95
C THR A 293 28.75 -25.58 -9.13
N GLY A 294 28.42 -24.87 -10.22
CA GLY A 294 27.85 -25.46 -11.43
C GLY A 294 26.39 -25.89 -11.28
N ASN A 295 25.81 -26.47 -12.32
CA ASN A 295 24.39 -26.89 -12.37
C ASN A 295 24.11 -28.21 -11.61
N SER A 296 24.95 -28.55 -10.63
CA SER A 296 24.96 -29.83 -9.92
C SER A 296 24.61 -29.61 -8.45
N GLY A 297 23.85 -30.53 -7.84
CA GLY A 297 23.55 -30.48 -6.39
C GLY A 297 22.42 -29.52 -6.01
N GLY A 298 21.34 -29.45 -6.81
CA GLY A 298 20.12 -28.70 -6.46
C GLY A 298 20.02 -27.29 -7.05
N CYS A 299 21.09 -26.74 -7.63
CA CYS A 299 21.09 -25.41 -8.29
C CYS A 299 20.39 -25.43 -9.68
N THR A 300 19.33 -26.21 -9.86
CA THR A 300 18.76 -26.54 -11.19
C THR A 300 17.68 -25.58 -11.68
N SER A 301 17.07 -24.78 -10.80
CA SER A 301 16.12 -23.75 -11.21
C SER A 301 15.90 -22.65 -10.14
N PRO A 302 15.98 -21.36 -10.50
CA PRO A 302 16.47 -20.88 -11.79
C PRO A 302 18.00 -21.08 -11.87
N ALA A 303 18.53 -21.52 -13.02
CA ALA A 303 19.93 -21.95 -13.19
C ALA A 303 20.94 -20.77 -13.20
N TRP A 304 21.03 -20.08 -12.08
CA TRP A 304 21.88 -18.91 -11.88
C TRP A 304 23.30 -19.38 -11.54
N GLY A 305 23.38 -20.42 -10.71
CA GLY A 305 24.60 -21.16 -10.41
C GLY A 305 25.57 -20.38 -9.52
N ASN A 306 26.33 -21.10 -8.70
CA ASN A 306 27.44 -20.51 -7.96
C ASN A 306 28.74 -20.69 -8.73
N SER A 307 29.56 -19.64 -8.77
CA SER A 307 30.88 -19.67 -9.41
C SER A 307 31.97 -20.24 -8.51
N CYS A 308 31.76 -20.22 -7.19
CA CYS A 308 32.76 -20.63 -6.21
C CYS A 308 32.15 -21.35 -5.01
N LYS A 309 33.00 -22.15 -4.36
CA LYS A 309 32.72 -22.75 -3.05
C LYS A 309 33.39 -21.99 -1.90
N ASP A 310 34.54 -21.37 -2.17
CA ASP A 310 35.26 -20.54 -1.20
C ASP A 310 35.04 -19.06 -1.53
N TRP A 311 34.56 -18.30 -0.55
CA TRP A 311 34.26 -16.88 -0.68
C TRP A 311 35.46 -15.98 -0.38
N GLY A 312 36.59 -16.53 0.07
CA GLY A 312 37.84 -15.80 0.34
C GLY A 312 37.82 -14.88 1.56
N ASN A 313 36.64 -14.65 2.16
CA ASN A 313 36.43 -13.80 3.35
C ASN A 313 35.58 -14.54 4.38
N ASN A 314 35.75 -14.16 5.65
CA ASN A 314 34.94 -14.70 6.75
C ASN A 314 33.73 -13.82 7.07
N TYR A 315 32.53 -14.42 7.00
CA TYR A 315 31.26 -13.73 7.23
C TYR A 315 30.56 -14.13 8.54
N LYS A 316 31.22 -14.90 9.42
CA LYS A 316 30.67 -15.31 10.71
C LYS A 316 30.30 -14.10 11.57
N GLY A 317 29.11 -14.14 12.15
CA GLY A 317 28.51 -13.01 12.88
C GLY A 317 27.93 -11.93 11.96
N GLY A 318 28.13 -12.03 10.64
CA GLY A 318 27.48 -11.21 9.63
C GLY A 318 26.00 -11.56 9.44
N SER A 319 25.37 -10.82 8.53
CA SER A 319 23.95 -10.98 8.22
C SER A 319 23.76 -11.74 6.91
N LEU A 320 22.76 -12.61 6.89
CA LEU A 320 22.22 -13.22 5.67
C LEU A 320 21.01 -12.41 5.21
N LEU A 321 21.05 -11.94 3.98
CA LEU A 321 19.98 -11.17 3.36
C LEU A 321 19.46 -11.90 2.13
N LYS A 322 18.17 -11.74 1.81
CA LYS A 322 17.55 -12.27 0.60
C LYS A 322 17.44 -11.17 -0.44
N LEU A 323 18.03 -11.38 -1.60
CA LEU A 323 17.91 -10.47 -2.74
C LEU A 323 16.53 -10.66 -3.37
N THR A 324 15.80 -9.56 -3.49
CA THR A 324 14.52 -9.50 -4.20
C THR A 324 14.62 -8.46 -5.29
N ARG A 325 14.09 -8.78 -6.47
CA ARG A 325 13.93 -7.83 -7.57
C ARG A 325 12.47 -7.84 -7.99
N ASN A 326 11.81 -6.71 -7.81
CA ASN A 326 10.40 -6.55 -8.10
C ASN A 326 10.23 -5.63 -9.31
N ALA A 327 9.46 -6.08 -10.30
CA ALA A 327 8.97 -5.26 -11.40
C ALA A 327 7.53 -4.82 -11.10
N TYR A 328 7.27 -3.53 -11.23
CA TYR A 328 5.96 -2.90 -11.12
C TYR A 328 5.49 -2.45 -12.49
N TYR A 329 4.26 -2.82 -12.84
CA TYR A 329 3.64 -2.47 -14.12
C TYR A 329 2.12 -2.58 -14.04
N VAL A 330 1.43 -1.92 -14.96
CA VAL A 330 -0.02 -2.04 -15.10
C VAL A 330 -0.33 -3.07 -16.16
N LYS A 331 -1.25 -3.99 -15.90
CA LYS A 331 -1.88 -4.83 -16.92
C LYS A 331 -3.36 -4.99 -16.62
N ASN A 332 -4.12 -5.43 -17.61
CA ASN A 332 -5.50 -5.82 -17.38
C ASN A 332 -5.56 -7.17 -16.66
N ASP A 333 -6.36 -7.26 -15.61
CA ASP A 333 -6.70 -8.51 -14.94
C ASP A 333 -7.65 -9.36 -15.81
N ALA A 334 -8.01 -10.55 -15.34
CA ALA A 334 -8.91 -11.48 -16.03
C ALA A 334 -10.25 -10.83 -16.45
N ASP A 335 -10.74 -9.87 -15.66
CA ASP A 335 -11.98 -9.11 -15.91
C ASP A 335 -11.79 -7.87 -16.81
N GLY A 336 -10.59 -7.64 -17.35
CA GLY A 336 -10.31 -6.44 -18.16
C GLY A 336 -10.15 -5.15 -17.33
N ILE A 337 -9.97 -5.28 -16.01
CA ILE A 337 -9.73 -4.15 -15.10
C ILE A 337 -8.22 -3.86 -15.09
N PRO A 338 -7.78 -2.63 -15.38
CA PRO A 338 -6.37 -2.27 -15.34
C PRO A 338 -5.94 -2.20 -13.88
N THR A 339 -4.92 -2.96 -13.54
CA THR A 339 -4.49 -3.23 -12.18
C THR A 339 -2.98 -3.07 -12.13
N LEU A 340 -2.47 -2.49 -11.05
CA LEU A 340 -1.04 -2.44 -10.77
C LEU A 340 -0.62 -3.82 -10.26
N TYR A 341 0.34 -4.43 -10.94
CA TYR A 341 0.95 -5.71 -10.57
C TYR A 341 2.36 -5.50 -10.05
N ARG A 342 2.78 -6.47 -9.25
CA ARG A 342 4.17 -6.66 -8.88
C ARG A 342 4.59 -8.08 -9.24
N LYS A 343 5.65 -8.19 -10.02
CA LYS A 343 6.29 -9.46 -10.34
C LYS A 343 7.65 -9.54 -9.67
N ASN A 344 7.87 -10.61 -8.91
CA ASN A 344 9.19 -10.95 -8.41
C ASN A 344 9.97 -11.64 -9.53
N MET A 345 11.07 -11.03 -9.94
CA MET A 345 11.90 -11.45 -11.07
C MET A 345 12.79 -12.65 -10.74
N VAL A 346 12.98 -12.96 -9.45
CA VAL A 346 13.80 -14.09 -9.00
C VAL A 346 13.03 -15.40 -9.13
N ASN A 347 11.82 -15.45 -8.57
CA ASN A 347 10.98 -16.65 -8.53
C ASN A 347 9.79 -16.60 -9.51
N SER A 348 9.73 -15.56 -10.36
CA SER A 348 8.67 -15.32 -11.35
C SER A 348 7.24 -15.21 -10.80
N THR A 349 7.07 -15.04 -9.48
CA THR A 349 5.75 -14.90 -8.86
C THR A 349 5.16 -13.52 -9.18
N GLU A 350 3.92 -13.47 -9.63
CA GLU A 350 3.21 -12.25 -10.00
C GLU A 350 1.96 -12.08 -9.13
N ILE A 351 1.75 -10.87 -8.59
CA ILE A 351 0.64 -10.56 -7.68
C ILE A 351 -0.05 -9.27 -8.13
N ALA A 352 -1.38 -9.30 -8.19
CA ALA A 352 -2.22 -8.11 -8.35
C ALA A 352 -2.21 -7.30 -7.04
N LEU A 353 -1.82 -6.02 -7.11
CA LEU A 353 -1.75 -5.16 -5.92
C LEU A 353 -2.96 -4.26 -5.79
N VAL A 354 -3.24 -3.46 -6.82
CA VAL A 354 -4.23 -2.38 -6.72
C VAL A 354 -5.01 -2.27 -8.02
N PRO A 355 -6.34 -2.45 -8.00
CA PRO A 355 -7.16 -2.30 -9.19
C PRO A 355 -7.41 -0.84 -9.54
N TYR A 356 -7.86 -0.63 -10.77
CA TYR A 356 -8.26 0.64 -11.36
C TYR A 356 -7.14 1.65 -11.62
N ILE A 357 -5.88 1.18 -11.65
CA ILE A 357 -4.74 1.97 -12.11
C ILE A 357 -4.66 1.80 -13.63
N GLU A 358 -5.14 2.78 -14.39
CA GLU A 358 -5.25 2.73 -15.85
C GLU A 358 -3.92 3.00 -16.55
N SER A 359 -3.10 3.91 -16.00
CA SER A 359 -1.77 4.21 -16.54
C SER A 359 -0.77 4.44 -15.42
N PHE A 360 0.45 3.97 -15.65
CA PHE A 360 1.60 4.13 -14.76
C PHE A 360 2.75 4.73 -15.56
N GLN A 361 3.25 5.88 -15.12
CA GLN A 361 4.33 6.61 -15.77
C GLN A 361 5.41 6.97 -14.75
N VAL A 362 6.67 6.87 -15.17
CA VAL A 362 7.81 7.00 -14.27
C VAL A 362 8.89 7.90 -14.86
N LYS A 363 9.34 8.88 -14.06
CA LYS A 363 10.49 9.72 -14.38
C LYS A 363 11.56 9.57 -13.32
N TYR A 364 12.82 9.55 -13.74
CA TYR A 364 13.96 9.28 -12.90
C TYR A 364 14.73 10.57 -12.64
N GLY A 365 14.93 10.89 -11.36
CA GLY A 365 15.72 12.02 -10.90
C GLY A 365 17.21 11.67 -10.95
N VAL A 366 17.90 12.17 -11.97
CA VAL A 366 19.33 11.93 -12.21
C VAL A 366 20.16 13.06 -11.63
N ALA A 367 21.13 12.71 -10.78
CA ALA A 367 22.10 13.66 -10.23
C ALA A 367 23.24 13.93 -11.22
N ALA A 368 23.84 15.13 -11.14
CA ALA A 368 25.02 15.46 -11.96
C ALA A 368 26.29 14.73 -11.48
N THR A 369 26.33 14.36 -10.21
CA THR A 369 27.45 13.66 -9.56
C THR A 369 26.92 12.54 -8.66
N THR A 370 27.79 11.63 -8.24
CA THR A 370 27.44 10.47 -7.39
C THR A 370 26.98 10.85 -5.99
N THR A 371 27.36 12.02 -5.47
CA THR A 371 27.04 12.53 -4.13
C THR A 371 25.97 13.63 -4.13
N GLY A 372 25.51 14.07 -5.32
CA GLY A 372 24.57 15.18 -5.46
C GLY A 372 23.09 14.79 -5.42
N TYR A 373 22.24 15.81 -5.32
CA TYR A 373 20.80 15.70 -5.51
C TYR A 373 20.44 15.59 -7.01
N PRO A 374 19.26 15.04 -7.35
CA PRO A 374 18.71 15.08 -8.71
C PRO A 374 18.69 16.50 -9.27
N THR A 375 19.23 16.67 -10.48
CA THR A 375 19.23 17.96 -11.20
C THR A 375 18.22 17.98 -12.35
N SER A 376 17.88 16.80 -12.88
CA SER A 376 16.92 16.64 -13.97
C SER A 376 16.06 15.40 -13.77
N TYR A 377 14.82 15.44 -14.27
CA TYR A 377 13.93 14.28 -14.33
C TYR A 377 13.77 13.84 -15.77
N GLN A 378 14.08 12.58 -16.04
CA GLN A 378 14.12 12.02 -17.39
C GLN A 378 13.28 10.75 -17.47
N THR A 379 12.78 10.41 -18.66
CA THR A 379 12.19 9.09 -18.95
C THR A 379 13.28 8.02 -18.87
N ALA A 380 12.92 6.75 -18.74
CA ALA A 380 13.90 5.66 -18.69
C ALA A 380 14.82 5.65 -19.91
N SER A 381 14.28 5.95 -21.10
CA SER A 381 15.06 6.07 -22.35
C SER A 381 16.08 7.21 -22.36
N GLY A 382 15.91 8.23 -21.52
CA GLY A 382 16.86 9.34 -21.37
C GLY A 382 17.98 9.06 -20.38
N VAL A 383 17.83 8.07 -19.49
CA VAL A 383 18.83 7.76 -18.46
C VAL A 383 19.99 7.00 -19.08
N THR A 384 21.15 7.63 -19.14
CA THR A 384 22.39 7.02 -19.66
C THR A 384 23.21 6.30 -18.58
N ASN A 385 23.03 6.66 -17.31
CA ASN A 385 23.73 6.05 -16.18
C ASN A 385 22.79 5.92 -14.98
N TRP A 386 22.32 4.70 -14.72
CA TRP A 386 21.36 4.41 -13.66
C TRP A 386 21.96 4.52 -12.25
N SER A 387 23.29 4.48 -12.10
CA SER A 387 23.95 4.66 -10.81
C SER A 387 23.75 6.07 -10.21
N LEU A 388 23.43 7.06 -11.06
CA LEU A 388 23.17 8.46 -10.70
C LEU A 388 21.71 8.75 -10.36
N VAL A 389 20.81 7.76 -10.47
CA VAL A 389 19.41 7.93 -10.11
C VAL A 389 19.27 7.94 -8.60
N LYS A 390 18.68 9.02 -8.05
CA LYS A 390 18.49 9.21 -6.60
C LYS A 390 17.03 9.32 -6.18
N SER A 391 16.14 9.66 -7.11
CA SER A 391 14.70 9.75 -6.86
C SER A 391 13.89 9.27 -8.05
N VAL A 392 12.62 9.00 -7.80
CA VAL A 392 11.65 8.57 -8.79
C VAL A 392 10.41 9.45 -8.64
N ARG A 393 9.94 10.01 -9.74
CA ARG A 393 8.64 10.65 -9.82
C ARG A 393 7.68 9.71 -10.53
N ILE A 394 6.60 9.38 -9.84
CA ILE A 394 5.55 8.49 -10.34
C ILE A 394 4.31 9.33 -10.58
N ASP A 395 3.71 9.17 -11.76
CA ASP A 395 2.42 9.73 -12.11
C ASP A 395 1.47 8.56 -12.48
N LEU A 396 0.33 8.47 -11.79
CA LEU A 396 -0.71 7.46 -11.99
C LEU A 396 -1.96 8.11 -12.56
N LEU A 397 -2.60 7.42 -13.52
CA LEU A 397 -3.96 7.69 -13.94
C LEU A 397 -4.86 6.62 -13.32
N VAL A 398 -5.74 7.03 -12.41
CA VAL A 398 -6.69 6.15 -11.74
C VAL A 398 -8.07 6.35 -12.35
N ARG A 399 -8.82 5.28 -12.60
CA ARG A 399 -10.18 5.33 -13.14
C ARG A 399 -11.22 4.86 -12.13
N SER A 400 -12.48 5.28 -12.27
CA SER A 400 -13.57 4.77 -11.42
C SER A 400 -13.86 3.31 -11.72
N PRO A 401 -14.31 2.52 -10.73
CA PRO A 401 -14.87 1.20 -10.96
C PRO A 401 -16.06 1.20 -11.94
N GLU A 402 -16.99 2.14 -11.75
CA GLU A 402 -18.20 2.24 -12.56
C GLU A 402 -18.04 3.18 -13.75
N ASN A 403 -18.67 2.83 -14.87
CA ASN A 403 -18.76 3.66 -16.07
C ASN A 403 -20.02 4.56 -16.03
N ASN A 404 -20.14 5.52 -16.95
CA ASN A 404 -21.30 6.40 -17.11
C ASN A 404 -21.60 7.27 -15.88
N LEU A 405 -20.56 7.65 -15.14
CA LEU A 405 -20.67 8.57 -14.01
C LEU A 405 -20.72 10.04 -14.45
N THR A 406 -20.21 10.34 -15.64
CA THR A 406 -20.25 11.67 -16.26
C THR A 406 -21.27 11.70 -17.40
N THR A 407 -21.85 12.87 -17.68
CA THR A 407 -22.69 13.08 -18.87
C THR A 407 -21.85 13.09 -20.15
N ASP A 408 -20.67 13.70 -20.06
CA ASP A 408 -19.71 13.88 -21.15
C ASP A 408 -18.41 13.14 -20.89
N ILE A 409 -17.64 12.87 -21.94
CA ILE A 409 -16.31 12.26 -21.84
C ILE A 409 -15.38 13.22 -21.09
N GLN A 410 -14.74 12.72 -20.03
CA GLN A 410 -13.74 13.48 -19.28
C GLN A 410 -12.40 13.46 -20.03
N LYS A 411 -11.97 14.61 -20.57
CA LYS A 411 -10.61 14.79 -21.09
C LYS A 411 -9.64 15.03 -19.93
N VAL A 412 -8.49 14.37 -19.94
CA VAL A 412 -7.50 14.45 -18.86
C VAL A 412 -6.14 14.80 -19.43
N TYR A 413 -5.42 15.72 -18.79
CA TYR A 413 -4.03 15.99 -19.14
C TYR A 413 -3.11 15.07 -18.34
N PHE A 414 -2.38 14.19 -19.03
CA PHE A 414 -1.52 13.17 -18.44
C PHE A 414 -0.33 12.90 -19.37
N ASN A 415 0.85 12.67 -18.78
CA ASN A 415 2.10 12.49 -19.52
C ASN A 415 2.38 13.58 -20.59
N SER A 416 2.14 14.84 -20.24
CA SER A 416 2.32 15.99 -21.14
C SER A 416 1.42 16.00 -22.39
N ALA A 417 0.36 15.19 -22.41
CA ALA A 417 -0.61 15.11 -23.50
C ALA A 417 -2.05 15.11 -22.96
N THR A 418 -3.01 15.50 -23.80
CA THR A 418 -4.43 15.33 -23.48
C THR A 418 -4.89 13.94 -23.90
N VAL A 419 -5.19 13.10 -22.91
CA VAL A 419 -5.84 11.81 -23.11
C VAL A 419 -7.34 12.05 -23.26
N THR A 420 -7.91 11.58 -24.36
CA THR A 420 -9.36 11.61 -24.62
C THR A 420 -9.88 10.17 -24.61
N PRO A 421 -10.46 9.71 -23.50
CA PRO A 421 -11.02 8.37 -23.38
C PRO A 421 -12.23 8.16 -24.29
N THR A 422 -12.56 6.90 -24.57
CA THR A 422 -13.79 6.52 -25.29
C THR A 422 -14.95 6.16 -24.35
N ASP A 423 -14.70 6.19 -23.04
CA ASP A 423 -15.66 5.82 -22.00
C ASP A 423 -16.05 7.02 -21.10
N LYS A 424 -16.92 6.77 -20.14
CA LYS A 424 -17.43 7.75 -19.17
C LYS A 424 -17.06 7.38 -17.73
N HIS A 425 -15.91 6.74 -17.56
CA HIS A 425 -15.30 6.59 -16.24
C HIS A 425 -14.77 7.93 -15.75
N LEU A 426 -14.88 8.18 -14.44
CA LEU A 426 -14.14 9.27 -13.80
C LEU A 426 -12.67 8.92 -13.77
N ARG A 427 -11.81 9.92 -13.97
CA ARG A 427 -10.37 9.78 -13.95
C ARG A 427 -9.74 10.81 -13.04
N LEU A 428 -8.73 10.35 -12.29
CA LEU A 428 -7.94 11.15 -11.36
C LEU A 428 -6.46 10.94 -11.67
N VAL A 429 -5.76 12.04 -11.91
CA VAL A 429 -4.29 12.03 -12.02
C VAL A 429 -3.72 12.31 -10.65
N VAL A 430 -2.83 11.43 -10.19
CA VAL A 430 -2.10 11.59 -8.93
C VAL A 430 -0.63 11.39 -9.19
N GLY A 431 0.22 12.18 -8.56
CA GLY A 431 1.66 12.11 -8.74
C GLY A 431 2.41 12.30 -7.43
N SER A 432 3.53 11.61 -7.27
CA SER A 432 4.40 11.75 -6.10
C SER A 432 5.86 11.56 -6.49
N THR A 433 6.76 12.22 -5.75
CA THR A 433 8.21 12.05 -5.90
C THR A 433 8.77 11.38 -4.66
N ILE A 434 9.45 10.24 -4.86
CA ILE A 434 10.03 9.42 -3.81
C ILE A 434 11.54 9.38 -3.96
N SER A 435 12.27 9.72 -2.90
CA SER A 435 13.72 9.56 -2.83
C SER A 435 14.12 8.12 -2.49
N ILE A 436 15.19 7.63 -3.10
CA ILE A 436 15.79 6.34 -2.80
C ILE A 436 16.77 6.52 -1.64
N ARG A 437 16.39 6.08 -0.42
CA ARG A 437 17.14 6.41 0.81
C ARG A 437 18.58 5.91 0.77
N ASN A 438 18.77 4.69 0.28
CA ASN A 438 20.06 4.03 0.24
C ASN A 438 20.98 4.55 -0.88
N ARG A 439 20.52 5.53 -1.67
CA ARG A 439 21.31 6.25 -2.67
C ARG A 439 21.61 7.69 -2.27
N THR A 440 20.81 8.30 -1.40
CA THR A 440 21.01 9.68 -0.91
C THR A 440 22.00 9.79 0.25
N LEU A 441 22.32 8.67 0.93
CA LEU A 441 23.17 8.65 2.13
C LEU A 441 24.65 8.32 1.87
N LEU A 442 25.08 8.18 0.60
CA LEU A 442 26.51 8.02 0.25
C LEU A 442 27.29 9.36 0.32
N SER A 443 26.89 10.24 1.23
CA SER A 443 27.66 11.41 1.62
C SER A 443 28.75 10.94 2.57
N THR A 444 29.90 10.56 2.03
CA THR A 444 31.15 10.51 2.80
C THR A 444 31.60 11.94 3.05
N ASP A 445 30.90 12.66 3.92
CA ASP A 445 31.52 13.82 4.55
C ASP A 445 32.36 13.30 5.74
N PRO A 446 33.66 13.60 5.77
CA PRO A 446 34.57 13.14 6.82
C PRO A 446 34.25 13.68 8.21
#